data_AF-A0A7C4RD85-F1
#
_entry.id   AF-A0A7C4RD85-F1
#
_cell.length_a   1.000
_cell.length_b   1.000
_cell.length_c   1.000
_cell.angle_alpha   90.00
_cell.angle_beta   90.00
_cell.angle_gamma   90.00
#
_symmetry.space_group_name_H-M   'P 1'
#
loop_
_entity.id
_entity.type
_entity.pdbx_description
1 polymer ?
#
loop_
_entity_poly.entity_id
_entity_poly.type
_entity_poly.pdbx_seq_one_letter_code
_entity_poly.pdbx_strand_id
1 'polypeptide(L)' 'MYALLEFNFDGQIERWKIKVKKHVNIPTETIHPRFSRKGNDIKYLIIGRNVRPEKIEAYFRDYLRNKGLLERMVRMQLVT' A
#
# COMPACT_ATOMS: atom_id res chain seq x y z
N MET A 1 1.86 3.88 -11.24
CA MET A 1 1.76 2.76 -10.30
C MET A 1 0.72 2.99 -9.20
N TYR A 2 -0.09 1.97 -8.96
CA TYR A 2 -1.12 1.90 -7.92
C TYR A 2 -1.09 0.53 -7.26
N ALA A 3 -1.40 0.46 -5.98
CA ALA A 3 -1.78 -0.78 -5.31
C ALA A 3 -3.31 -0.85 -5.24
N LEU A 4 -3.87 -1.95 -5.75
CA LEU A 4 -5.27 -2.30 -5.62
C LEU A 4 -5.38 -3.33 -4.50
N LEU A 5 -6.11 -2.99 -3.45
CA LEU A 5 -6.37 -3.85 -2.31
C LEU A 5 -7.85 -4.18 -2.30
N GLU A 6 -8.19 -5.46 -2.15
CA GLU A 6 -9.55 -5.94 -2.03
C GLU A 6 -9.72 -6.59 -0.66
N PHE A 7 -10.77 -6.18 0.04
CA PHE A 7 -11.12 -6.64 1.37
C PHE A 7 -12.53 -7.22 1.39
N ASN A 8 -12.74 -8.22 2.25
CA ASN A 8 -14.06 -8.75 2.56
C ASN A 8 -14.44 -8.34 3.98
N PHE A 9 -15.44 -7.47 4.09
CA PHE A 9 -16.07 -7.07 5.33
C PHE A 9 -17.42 -7.76 5.44
N ASP A 10 -17.45 -8.91 6.10
CA ASP A 10 -18.69 -9.62 6.45
C ASP A 10 -19.61 -9.89 5.24
N GLY A 11 -19.00 -10.26 4.10
CA GLY A 11 -19.70 -10.53 2.84
C GLY A 11 -19.73 -9.35 1.87
N GLN A 12 -19.28 -8.16 2.28
CA GLN A 12 -19.17 -6.99 1.41
C GLN A 12 -17.74 -6.81 0.91
N ILE A 13 -17.58 -6.72 -0.40
CA ILE A 13 -16.27 -6.50 -1.03
C ILE A 13 -15.98 -5.01 -1.14
N GLU A 14 -14.96 -4.56 -0.41
CA GLU A 14 -14.42 -3.21 -0.52
C GLU A 14 -13.11 -3.18 -1.31
N ARG A 15 -12.95 -2.18 -2.17
CA ARG A 15 -11.77 -2.02 -3.02
C ARG A 15 -11.09 -0.69 -2.76
N TRP A 16 -9.84 -0.74 -2.36
CA TRP A 16 -9.04 0.43 -2.05
C TRP A 16 -7.95 0.59 -3.10
N LYS A 17 -7.83 1.80 -3.64
CA LYS A 17 -6.80 2.17 -4.62
C LYS A 17 -5.82 3.14 -4.01
N ILE A 18 -4.61 2.66 -3.73
CA ILE A 18 -3.54 3.47 -3.12
C ILE A 18 -2.53 3.86 -4.18
N LYS A 19 -2.23 5.16 -4.30
CA LYS A 19 -1.22 5.66 -5.24
C LYS A 19 0.18 5.28 -4.76
N VAL A 20 1.02 4.81 -5.68
CA VAL A 20 2.45 4.57 -5.43
C VAL A 20 3.25 5.47 -6.37
N LYS A 21 3.90 6.49 -5.79
CA LYS A 21 4.64 7.53 -6.52
C LYS A 21 6.13 7.23 -6.48
N LYS A 22 6.73 7.06 -7.64
CA LYS A 22 8.18 6.91 -7.76
C LYS A 22 8.84 8.29 -7.74
N HIS A 23 9.82 8.48 -6.86
CA HIS A 23 10.61 9.71 -6.78
C HIS A 23 12.09 9.41 -7.04
N VAL A 24 12.74 10.32 -7.79
CA VAL A 24 14.15 10.21 -8.17
C VAL A 24 15.11 10.84 -7.16
N ASN A 25 14.62 11.73 -6.30
CA ASN A 25 15.42 12.47 -5.32
C ASN A 25 15.43 11.85 -3.92
N ILE A 26 14.99 10.60 -3.77
CA ILE A 26 15.03 9.88 -2.49
C ILE A 26 15.90 8.62 -2.62
N PRO A 27 16.49 8.12 -1.53
CA PRO A 27 17.42 7.00 -1.61
C PRO A 27 16.76 5.78 -2.27
N THR A 28 17.57 5.05 -3.02
CA THR A 28 17.12 4.13 -4.08
C THR A 28 16.17 3.03 -3.61
N GLU A 29 16.30 2.60 -2.35
CA GLU A 29 15.55 1.51 -1.74
C GLU A 29 14.64 1.95 -0.58
N THR A 30 14.16 3.20 -0.62
CA THR A 30 13.31 3.75 0.44
C THR A 30 11.83 3.67 0.10
N ILE A 31 11.03 3.43 1.14
CA ILE A 31 9.57 3.45 1.11
C ILE A 31 9.10 4.44 2.17
N HIS A 32 8.42 5.50 1.75
CA HIS A 32 7.88 6.53 2.62
C HIS A 32 6.35 6.59 2.52
N PRO A 33 5.61 6.09 3.51
CA PRO A 33 4.17 6.24 3.55
C PRO A 33 3.78 7.71 3.79
N ARG A 34 2.72 8.16 3.12
CA ARG A 34 2.07 9.44 3.40
C ARG A 34 0.65 9.18 3.87
N PHE A 35 0.40 9.49 5.13
CA PHE A 35 -0.89 9.29 5.77
C PHE A 35 -1.84 10.47 5.52
N SER A 36 -3.13 10.16 5.49
CA SER A 36 -4.19 11.17 5.47
C SER A 36 -4.32 11.82 6.85
N ARG A 37 -4.37 13.15 6.90
CA ARG A 37 -4.59 13.91 8.14
C ARG A 37 -5.93 13.61 8.82
N LYS A 38 -6.92 13.09 8.08
CA LYS A 38 -8.27 12.85 8.58
C LYS A 38 -8.50 11.46 9.17
N GLY A 39 -7.61 10.49 8.92
CA GLY A 39 -7.89 9.09 9.27
C GLY A 39 -6.68 8.23 9.62
N ASN A 40 -5.47 8.77 9.67
CA ASN A 40 -4.23 8.00 9.91
C ASN A 40 -4.08 6.76 8.99
N ASP A 41 -4.71 6.80 7.82
CA ASP A 41 -4.58 5.78 6.77
C ASP A 41 -3.63 6.24 5.68
N ILE A 42 -2.97 5.27 5.04
CA ILE A 42 -2.08 5.56 3.91
C ILE A 42 -2.90 6.18 2.79
N LYS A 43 -2.60 7.44 2.48
CA LYS A 43 -3.15 8.15 1.32
C LYS A 43 -2.40 7.75 0.05
N TYR A 44 -1.08 7.65 0.13
CA TYR A 44 -0.19 7.21 -0.94
C TYR A 44 1.18 6.82 -0.40
N LEU A 45 1.93 6.05 -1.18
CA LEU A 45 3.31 5.70 -0.90
C LEU A 45 4.25 6.44 -1.85
N ILE A 46 5.37 6.90 -1.32
CA ILE A 46 6.50 7.41 -2.12
C ILE A 46 7.59 6.34 -2.09
N ILE A 47 8.07 5.93 -3.25
CA ILE A 47 9.11 4.89 -3.40
C ILE A 47 10.33 5.43 -4.13
N GLY A 48 11.51 4.95 -3.75
CA GLY A 48 12.76 5.22 -4.44
C GLY A 48 12.85 4.58 -5.83
N ARG A 49 13.95 4.87 -6.53
CA ARG A 49 14.12 4.49 -7.94
C ARG A 49 14.17 2.97 -8.17
N ASN A 50 14.68 2.20 -7.22
CA ASN A 50 14.91 0.75 -7.38
C ASN A 50 14.15 -0.09 -6.34
N VAL A 51 13.03 0.42 -5.82
CA VAL A 51 12.17 -0.39 -4.97
C VAL A 51 11.45 -1.43 -5.83
N ARG A 52 11.73 -2.71 -5.55
CA ARG A 52 11.10 -3.84 -6.23
C ARG A 52 9.64 -4.01 -5.78
N PRO A 53 8.74 -4.49 -6.65
CA PRO A 53 7.32 -4.73 -6.31
C PRO A 53 7.11 -5.51 -5.02
N GLU A 54 7.93 -6.54 -4.77
CA GLU A 54 7.82 -7.43 -3.60
C GLU A 54 8.08 -6.67 -2.29
N LYS A 55 8.96 -5.66 -2.31
CA LYS A 55 9.18 -4.79 -1.14
C LYS A 55 7.96 -3.90 -0.86
N ILE A 56 7.26 -3.45 -1.91
CA ILE A 56 6.05 -2.64 -1.79
C ILE A 56 4.91 -3.50 -1.23
N GLU A 57 4.77 -4.72 -1.75
CA GLU A 57 3.80 -5.70 -1.27
C GLU A 57 4.04 -6.10 0.18
N ALA A 58 5.29 -6.42 0.55
CA ALA A 58 5.67 -6.72 1.93
C ALA A 58 5.29 -5.56 2.87
N TYR A 59 5.59 -4.33 2.47
CA TYR A 59 5.23 -3.14 3.24
C TYR A 59 3.71 -3.04 3.49
N PHE A 60 2.88 -3.23 2.45
CA PHE A 60 1.43 -3.21 2.61
C PHE A 60 0.93 -4.35 3.50
N ARG A 61 1.47 -5.57 3.36
CA ARG A 61 1.09 -6.71 4.21
C ARG A 61 1.38 -6.42 5.68
N ASP A 62 2.55 -5.89 6.00
CA ASP A 62 2.92 -5.55 7.38
C ASP A 62 2.06 -4.40 7.91
N TYR A 63 1.80 -3.36 7.10
CA TYR A 63 0.89 -2.28 7.47
C TYR A 63 -0.52 -2.79 7.78
N LEU A 64 -1.09 -3.64 6.92
CA LEU A 64 -2.42 -4.21 7.12
C LEU A 64 -2.47 -5.18 8.30
N ARG A 65 -1.38 -5.93 8.55
CA ARG A 65 -1.26 -6.79 9.72
C ARG A 65 -1.34 -5.98 11.01
N ASN A 66 -0.55 -4.91 11.09
CA ASN A 66 -0.52 -4.02 12.26
C ASN A 66 -1.87 -3.30 12.49
N LYS A 67 -2.67 -3.13 11.44
CA LYS A 67 -4.04 -2.58 11.52
C LYS A 67 -5.13 -3.63 11.77
N GLY A 68 -4.80 -4.92 11.83
CA GLY A 68 -5.80 -5.99 11.94
C GLY A 68 -6.66 -6.17 10.69
N LEU A 69 -6.23 -5.63 9.55
CA LEU A 69 -6.94 -5.70 8.27
C LEU A 69 -6.43 -6.81 7.35
N LEU A 70 -5.28 -7.42 7.67
CA LEU A 70 -4.67 -8.43 6.81
C LEU A 70 -5.57 -9.66 6.63
N GLU A 71 -6.24 -10.11 7.70
CA GLU A 71 -7.14 -11.28 7.65
C GLU A 71 -8.38 -11.04 6.78
N ARG A 72 -8.77 -9.77 6.62
CA ARG A 72 -9.88 -9.36 5.75
C ARG A 72 -9.45 -9.18 4.30
N MET A 73 -8.15 -9.15 4.02
CA MET A 73 -7.63 -8.92 2.68
C MET A 73 -7.81 -10.17 1.81
N VAL A 74 -8.58 -10.02 0.74
CA VAL A 74 -8.80 -11.08 -0.26
C VAL A 74 -7.68 -11.08 -1.29
N ARG A 75 -7.31 -9.88 -1.77
CA ARG A 75 -6.34 -9.74 -2.86
C ARG A 75 -5.58 -8.43 -2.75
N MET A 76 -4.31 -8.48 -3.14
CA MET A 76 -3.50 -7.30 -3.40
C MET A 76 -2.87 -7.44 -4.78
N GLN A 77 -2.88 -6.36 -5.56
CA GLN A 77 -2.23 -6.30 -6.86
C GLN A 77 -1.55 -4.96 -7.06
N LEU A 78 -0.27 -4.99 -7.45
CA LEU A 78 0.44 -3.81 -7.92
C LEU A 78 0.23 -3.65 -9.43
N VAL A 79 -0.25 -2.48 -9.84
CA VAL A 79 -0.46 -2.11 -11.24
C VAL A 79 0.50 -0.97 -11.57
N THR A 80 1.48 -1.23 -12.44
CA THR A 80 2.52 -0.26 -12.86
C THR A 80 1.97 0.86 -13.72
#